data_AF-A0A351SBA3-F1
#
_entry.id   AF-A0A351SBA3-F1
#
_cell.length_a   1.000
_cell.length_b   1.000
_cell.length_c   1.000
_cell.angle_alpha   90.00
_cell.angle_beta   90.00
_cell.angle_gamma   90.00
#
_symmetry.space_group_name_H-M   'P 1'
#
loop_
_entity.id
_entity.type
_entity.pdbx_description
1 polymer ?
#
loop_
_entity_poly.entity_id
_entity_poly.type
_entity_poly.pdbx_seq_one_letter_code
_entity_poly.pdbx_strand_id
1 'polypeptide(L)'
;MENQSNWHTLTVEDAFDALSVDAHGLSTDEALARLEKYGPNRLPAPAKRSVLIRFFLHFHNILIYVLLGSAVITAALGHFIDTLVILAVVVANGIIGFIQEGKAEKAMDAIRKMLALKASVLRSGERRTVEGDSLVPGDIVLLEAGDKVPADLRLLRASGLQIQEAILTGESVPVEKQIKPVKPEAPLGDRACMAFSGTLVANGQGRGVVVATGANTEIGRISDMLSTVETLTTPLVRQMNAFAKWLTILILLIASALLIFGYFVQHSEFSEMFMAVVGLSVAAIPEGLPAVLTITLAVGVQAMAQRNTIVRRLPAIETLGSVSVICTDKTGTLTRNEMMVASVVTNAHTFSLGGTGYEPRGAIKLDNTDVSISEHRILEELGRSAALCNDASLHERDSVWHVEGDPMEGALLALSGKVGIDTRKELINWTRTDAIAFDAKHRFMATLNHDHEDHAFVSVKGAPEQILSMCSEQRTPTNDTEPLSTDYWLARAESIAAQGQRVLAFAVK
;
A
#
# COMPACT_ATOMS: atom_id res chain seq x y z
N MET A 1 -8.64 4.11 -32.87
CA MET A 1 -7.43 3.28 -32.66
C MET A 1 -6.34 3.89 -33.50
N GLU A 2 -5.44 4.68 -32.90
CA GLU A 2 -4.11 5.13 -33.41
C GLU A 2 -3.67 6.39 -32.64
N ASN A 3 -3.30 6.20 -31.39
CA ASN A 3 -2.21 6.96 -30.77
C ASN A 3 -1.75 6.10 -29.60
N GLN A 4 -1.00 5.05 -29.93
CA GLN A 4 -0.37 4.22 -28.91
C GLN A 4 0.55 5.13 -28.08
N SER A 5 0.30 5.04 -26.78
CA SER A 5 0.73 5.91 -25.70
C SER A 5 2.24 5.87 -25.48
N ASN A 6 3.01 6.36 -26.45
CA ASN A 6 4.47 6.40 -26.43
C ASN A 6 5.00 7.61 -25.64
N TRP A 7 4.38 7.95 -24.51
CA TRP A 7 4.84 9.05 -23.65
C TRP A 7 6.29 8.85 -23.19
N HIS A 8 6.73 7.58 -23.08
CA HIS A 8 8.11 7.23 -22.75
C HIS A 8 9.13 7.60 -23.85
N THR A 9 8.68 7.87 -25.07
CA THR A 9 9.54 8.30 -26.20
C THR A 9 9.66 9.81 -26.31
N LEU A 10 8.79 10.55 -25.63
CA LEU A 10 8.75 12.00 -25.69
C LEU A 10 9.74 12.63 -24.71
N THR A 11 10.32 13.76 -25.10
CA THR A 11 11.05 14.65 -24.19
C THR A 11 10.08 15.30 -23.19
N VAL A 12 10.64 15.99 -22.19
CA VAL A 12 9.81 16.67 -21.19
C VAL A 12 9.02 17.81 -21.85
N GLU A 13 9.67 18.53 -22.75
CA GLU A 13 9.12 19.63 -23.53
C GLU A 13 7.99 19.15 -24.44
N ASP A 14 8.21 18.07 -25.21
CA ASP A 14 7.17 17.51 -26.09
C ASP A 14 5.95 16.99 -25.31
N ALA A 15 6.17 16.45 -24.10
CA ALA A 15 5.09 15.99 -23.23
C ALA A 15 4.24 17.17 -22.72
N PHE A 16 4.87 18.30 -22.41
CA PHE A 16 4.19 19.54 -22.04
C PHE A 16 3.39 20.12 -23.20
N ASP A 17 3.96 20.17 -24.40
CA ASP A 17 3.27 20.66 -25.58
C ASP A 17 2.06 19.78 -25.94
N ALA A 18 2.24 18.45 -25.92
CA ALA A 18 1.18 17.50 -26.23
C ALA A 18 0.00 17.55 -25.23
N LEU A 19 0.28 17.87 -23.96
CA LEU A 19 -0.76 18.04 -22.93
C LEU A 19 -1.21 19.50 -22.77
N SER A 20 -0.58 20.43 -23.49
CA SER A 20 -0.77 21.88 -23.36
C SER A 20 -0.66 22.34 -21.89
N VAL A 21 0.44 21.99 -21.22
CA VAL A 21 0.71 22.32 -19.80
C VAL A 21 2.08 22.94 -19.65
N ASP A 22 2.26 23.78 -18.63
CA ASP A 22 3.53 24.42 -18.31
C ASP A 22 4.19 23.85 -17.03
N ALA A 23 5.35 24.40 -16.65
CA ALA A 23 6.06 23.96 -15.46
C ALA A 23 5.40 24.37 -14.12
N HIS A 24 4.39 25.25 -14.14
CA HIS A 24 3.64 25.69 -12.95
C HIS A 24 2.41 24.80 -12.70
N GLY A 25 2.06 23.94 -13.66
CA GLY A 25 0.95 23.00 -13.56
C GLY A 25 -0.41 23.68 -13.82
N LEU A 26 -1.46 22.87 -13.87
CA LEU A 26 -2.78 23.30 -14.30
C LEU A 26 -3.40 24.37 -13.39
N SER A 27 -4.27 25.20 -13.97
CA SER A 27 -5.21 26.02 -13.19
C SER A 27 -6.33 25.15 -12.59
N THR A 28 -6.98 25.65 -11.53
CA THR A 28 -8.10 24.92 -10.90
C THR A 28 -9.26 24.73 -11.89
N ASP A 29 -9.56 25.75 -12.69
CA ASP A 29 -10.67 25.72 -13.67
C ASP A 29 -10.39 24.74 -14.80
N GLU A 30 -9.14 24.72 -15.30
CA GLU A 30 -8.73 23.78 -16.33
C GLU A 30 -8.72 22.33 -15.82
N ALA A 31 -8.29 22.11 -14.57
CA ALA A 31 -8.35 20.79 -13.96
C ALA A 31 -9.80 20.29 -13.86
N LEU A 32 -10.76 21.16 -13.52
CA LEU A 32 -12.19 20.82 -13.49
C LEU A 32 -12.74 20.52 -14.90
N ALA A 33 -12.41 21.34 -15.90
CA ALA A 33 -12.83 21.11 -17.28
C ALA A 33 -12.27 19.78 -17.84
N ARG A 34 -11.01 19.46 -17.53
CA ARG A 34 -10.40 18.17 -17.88
C ARG A 34 -11.04 17.02 -17.12
N LEU A 35 -11.46 17.22 -15.87
CA LEU A 35 -12.14 16.19 -15.08
C LEU A 35 -13.50 15.82 -15.69
N GLU A 36 -14.24 16.80 -16.22
CA GLU A 36 -15.48 16.54 -16.96
C GLU A 36 -15.23 15.78 -18.27
N LYS A 37 -14.12 16.11 -18.97
CA LYS A 37 -13.77 15.49 -20.26
C LYS A 37 -13.22 14.07 -20.13
N TYR A 38 -12.27 13.85 -19.24
CA TYR A 38 -11.55 12.58 -19.08
C TYR A 38 -12.16 11.66 -18.02
N GLY A 39 -13.03 12.21 -17.17
CA GLY A 39 -13.60 11.50 -16.03
C GLY A 39 -12.62 11.40 -14.85
N PRO A 40 -13.09 10.86 -13.71
CA PRO A 40 -12.27 10.70 -12.52
C PRO A 40 -11.17 9.67 -12.70
N ASN A 41 -10.02 9.87 -12.04
CA ASN A 41 -8.91 8.92 -11.98
C ASN A 41 -9.26 7.72 -11.07
N ARG A 42 -10.18 6.89 -11.55
CA ARG A 42 -10.61 5.66 -10.91
C ARG A 42 -10.71 4.55 -11.94
N LEU A 43 -10.38 3.33 -11.53
CA LEU A 43 -10.71 2.16 -12.33
C LEU A 43 -12.23 2.08 -12.50
N PRO A 44 -12.73 1.69 -13.69
CA PRO A 44 -14.16 1.53 -13.91
C PRO A 44 -14.71 0.59 -12.83
N ALA A 45 -15.61 1.09 -12.00
CA ALA A 45 -16.35 0.20 -11.13
C ALA A 45 -17.19 -0.73 -12.02
N PRO A 46 -17.31 -2.03 -11.70
CA PRO A 46 -18.25 -2.89 -12.40
C PRO A 46 -19.62 -2.21 -12.39
N ALA A 47 -20.30 -2.23 -13.54
CA ALA A 47 -21.55 -1.53 -13.73
C ALA A 47 -22.48 -1.79 -12.53
N LYS A 48 -22.78 -0.74 -11.76
CA LYS A 48 -23.72 -0.85 -10.64
C LYS A 48 -25.04 -1.33 -11.24
N ARG A 49 -25.53 -2.48 -10.79
CA ARG A 49 -26.86 -2.98 -11.19
C ARG A 49 -27.87 -1.88 -10.90
N SER A 50 -28.81 -1.65 -11.82
CA SER A 50 -29.82 -0.62 -11.62
C SER A 50 -30.57 -0.86 -10.31
N VAL A 51 -31.01 0.21 -9.66
CA VAL A 51 -31.74 0.13 -8.38
C VAL A 51 -32.96 -0.78 -8.50
N LEU A 52 -33.62 -0.75 -9.66
CA LEU A 52 -34.74 -1.63 -10.00
C LEU A 52 -34.32 -3.10 -10.13
N ILE A 53 -33.23 -3.38 -10.84
CA ILE A 53 -32.70 -4.75 -10.96
C ILE A 53 -32.33 -5.31 -9.58
N ARG A 54 -31.71 -4.49 -8.74
CA ARG A 54 -31.37 -4.87 -7.36
C ARG A 54 -32.62 -5.13 -6.51
N PHE A 55 -33.66 -4.32 -6.66
CA PHE A 55 -34.95 -4.58 -6.04
C PHE A 55 -35.54 -5.92 -6.49
N PHE A 56 -35.56 -6.20 -7.80
CA PHE A 56 -36.09 -7.47 -8.33
C PHE A 56 -35.24 -8.69 -7.95
N LEU A 57 -33.94 -8.52 -7.73
CA LEU A 57 -33.06 -9.59 -7.23
C LEU A 57 -33.47 -10.09 -5.84
N HIS A 58 -34.11 -9.27 -5.00
CA HIS A 58 -34.65 -9.75 -3.73
C HIS A 58 -35.77 -10.79 -3.92
N PHE A 59 -36.46 -10.78 -5.06
CA PHE A 59 -37.48 -11.78 -5.41
C PHE A 59 -36.88 -13.03 -6.07
N HIS A 60 -35.60 -13.01 -6.42
CA HIS A 60 -34.89 -14.13 -7.04
C HIS A 60 -34.40 -15.14 -5.99
N ASN A 61 -35.36 -15.70 -5.23
CA ASN A 61 -35.13 -16.72 -4.23
C ASN A 61 -36.15 -17.85 -4.43
N ILE A 62 -35.69 -19.11 -4.34
CA ILE A 62 -36.53 -20.31 -4.44
C ILE A 62 -37.77 -20.21 -3.52
N LEU A 63 -37.62 -19.65 -2.32
CA LEU A 63 -38.72 -19.51 -1.36
C LEU A 63 -39.78 -18.50 -1.82
N ILE A 64 -39.36 -17.39 -2.42
CA ILE A 64 -40.28 -16.40 -2.99
C ILE A 64 -40.96 -16.95 -4.24
N TYR A 65 -40.28 -17.79 -5.04
CA TYR A 65 -40.93 -18.49 -6.14
C TYR A 65 -41.99 -19.48 -5.68
N VAL A 66 -41.76 -20.19 -4.56
CA VAL A 66 -42.78 -21.03 -3.94
C VAL A 66 -43.99 -20.19 -3.51
N LEU A 67 -43.77 -19.05 -2.85
CA LEU A 67 -44.83 -18.13 -2.43
C LEU A 67 -45.61 -17.52 -3.60
N LEU A 68 -44.92 -17.10 -4.66
CA LEU A 68 -45.55 -16.60 -5.87
C LEU A 68 -46.36 -17.69 -6.55
N GLY A 69 -45.84 -18.92 -6.60
CA GLY A 69 -46.59 -20.09 -7.08
C GLY A 69 -47.83 -20.37 -6.24
N SER A 70 -47.70 -20.30 -4.90
CA SER A 70 -48.83 -20.42 -3.97
C SER A 70 -49.88 -19.33 -4.18
N ALA A 71 -49.47 -18.08 -4.36
CA ALA A 71 -50.38 -16.97 -4.66
C ALA A 71 -51.17 -17.20 -5.96
N VAL A 72 -50.52 -17.73 -7.01
CA VAL A 72 -51.19 -18.09 -8.27
C VAL A 72 -52.23 -19.20 -8.07
N ILE A 73 -51.90 -20.24 -7.29
CA ILE A 73 -52.82 -21.34 -6.99
C ILE A 73 -54.00 -20.84 -6.14
N THR A 74 -53.75 -20.04 -5.10
CA THR A 74 -54.78 -19.43 -4.24
C THR A 74 -55.73 -18.53 -5.05
N ALA A 75 -55.20 -17.76 -5.99
CA ALA A 75 -56.00 -16.94 -6.89
C ALA A 75 -56.89 -17.80 -7.80
N ALA A 76 -56.35 -18.90 -8.33
CA ALA A 76 -57.10 -19.84 -9.16
C ALA A 76 -58.24 -20.54 -8.38
N LEU A 77 -58.09 -20.71 -7.07
CA LEU A 77 -59.12 -21.22 -6.18
C LEU A 77 -60.19 -20.18 -5.78
N GLY A 78 -60.08 -18.92 -6.24
CA GLY A 78 -61.06 -17.86 -5.96
C GLY A 78 -60.84 -17.12 -4.64
N HIS A 79 -59.76 -17.41 -3.91
CA HIS A 79 -59.43 -16.79 -2.63
C HIS A 79 -58.64 -15.48 -2.82
N PHE A 80 -59.32 -14.43 -3.29
CA PHE A 80 -58.67 -13.15 -3.64
C PHE A 80 -58.08 -12.40 -2.44
N ILE A 81 -58.72 -12.45 -1.27
CA ILE A 81 -58.21 -11.79 -0.05
C ILE A 81 -56.89 -12.45 0.36
N ASP A 82 -56.85 -13.78 0.40
CA ASP A 82 -55.66 -14.51 0.80
C ASP A 82 -54.51 -14.34 -0.21
N THR A 83 -54.82 -14.32 -1.50
CA THR A 83 -53.87 -13.97 -2.57
C THR A 83 -53.25 -12.60 -2.32
N LEU A 84 -54.07 -11.60 -1.99
CA LEU A 84 -53.61 -10.25 -1.71
C LEU A 84 -52.71 -10.22 -0.47
N VAL A 85 -53.03 -10.99 0.58
CA VAL A 85 -52.20 -11.11 1.77
C VAL A 85 -50.83 -11.70 1.44
N ILE A 86 -50.78 -12.81 0.68
CA ILE A 86 -49.52 -13.43 0.26
C ILE A 86 -48.68 -12.44 -0.55
N LEU A 87 -49.30 -11.75 -1.51
CA LEU A 87 -48.61 -10.76 -2.35
C LEU A 87 -48.09 -9.58 -1.51
N ALA A 88 -48.89 -9.10 -0.55
CA ALA A 88 -48.51 -8.01 0.35
C ALA A 88 -47.32 -8.39 1.22
N VAL A 89 -47.29 -9.62 1.75
CA VAL A 89 -46.14 -10.14 2.50
C VAL A 89 -44.89 -10.19 1.61
N VAL A 90 -44.98 -10.79 0.42
CA VAL A 90 -43.85 -10.86 -0.53
C VAL A 90 -43.31 -9.46 -0.89
N VAL A 91 -44.19 -8.49 -1.13
CA VAL A 91 -43.79 -7.11 -1.42
C VAL A 91 -43.17 -6.43 -0.19
N ALA A 92 -43.78 -6.57 0.99
CA ALA A 92 -43.25 -6.02 2.23
C ALA A 92 -41.84 -6.56 2.52
N ASN A 93 -41.62 -7.85 2.28
CA ASN A 93 -40.32 -8.50 2.51
C ASN A 93 -39.27 -8.00 1.51
N GLY A 94 -39.65 -7.83 0.23
CA GLY A 94 -38.80 -7.19 -0.77
C GLY A 94 -38.41 -5.76 -0.40
N ILE A 95 -39.36 -4.97 0.11
CA ILE A 95 -39.12 -3.58 0.57
C ILE A 95 -38.19 -3.56 1.79
N ILE A 96 -38.48 -4.40 2.81
CA ILE A 96 -37.66 -4.49 4.02
C ILE A 96 -36.24 -4.91 3.67
N GLY A 97 -36.08 -5.94 2.82
CA GLY A 97 -34.77 -6.40 2.34
C GLY A 97 -34.00 -5.30 1.60
N PHE A 98 -34.66 -4.59 0.69
CA PHE A 98 -34.06 -3.49 -0.06
C PHE A 98 -33.62 -2.33 0.83
N ILE A 99 -34.45 -1.93 1.81
CA ILE A 99 -34.10 -0.87 2.75
C ILE A 99 -32.93 -1.28 3.64
N GLN A 100 -32.93 -2.52 4.15
CA GLN A 100 -31.87 -3.06 5.01
C GLN A 100 -30.53 -3.14 4.25
N GLU A 101 -30.53 -3.62 3.00
CA GLU A 101 -29.34 -3.68 2.16
C GLU A 101 -28.81 -2.28 1.81
N GLY A 102 -29.71 -1.34 1.49
CA GLY A 102 -29.34 0.05 1.20
C GLY A 102 -28.70 0.78 2.38
N LYS A 103 -29.11 0.49 3.62
CA LYS A 103 -28.46 1.04 4.83
C LYS A 103 -27.04 0.51 4.99
N ALA A 104 -26.83 -0.78 4.77
CA ALA A 104 -25.50 -1.39 4.84
C ALA A 104 -24.56 -0.86 3.74
N GLU A 105 -25.06 -0.69 2.51
CA GLU A 105 -24.25 -0.15 1.41
C GLU A 105 -23.85 1.32 1.65
N LYS A 106 -24.75 2.15 2.20
CA LYS A 106 -24.42 3.54 2.56
C LYS A 106 -23.29 3.62 3.59
N ALA A 107 -23.31 2.75 4.60
CA ALA A 107 -22.21 2.66 5.56
C ALA A 107 -20.89 2.29 4.88
N MET A 108 -20.93 1.38 3.90
CA MET A 108 -19.75 0.99 3.13
C MET A 108 -19.22 2.09 2.19
N ASP A 109 -20.11 2.82 1.51
CA ASP A 109 -19.71 3.92 0.64
C ASP A 109 -19.09 5.09 1.44
N ALA A 110 -19.55 5.31 2.68
CA ALA A 110 -18.90 6.28 3.59
C ALA A 110 -17.46 5.84 3.94
N ILE A 111 -17.25 4.56 4.28
CA ILE A 111 -15.91 4.02 4.57
C ILE A 111 -15.01 4.12 3.33
N ARG A 112 -15.51 3.80 2.12
CA ARG A 112 -14.72 3.92 0.88
C ARG A 112 -14.24 5.35 0.64
N LYS A 113 -15.07 6.36 0.92
CA LYS A 113 -14.69 7.78 0.78
C LYS A 113 -13.63 8.22 1.79
N MET A 114 -13.55 7.58 2.96
CA MET A 114 -12.49 7.84 3.94
C MET A 114 -11.12 7.28 3.52
N LEU A 115 -11.06 6.46 2.47
CA LEU A 115 -9.89 5.69 2.03
C LEU A 115 -9.37 6.12 0.66
N ALA A 116 -9.86 7.23 0.13
CA ALA A 116 -9.38 7.77 -1.12
C ALA A 116 -7.89 8.12 -0.97
N LEU A 117 -7.06 7.66 -1.93
CA LEU A 117 -5.66 8.04 -1.96
C LEU A 117 -5.60 9.55 -2.17
N LYS A 118 -4.81 10.24 -1.35
CA LYS A 118 -4.48 11.65 -1.60
C LYS A 118 -3.21 11.73 -2.44
N ALA A 119 -3.13 12.75 -3.29
CA ALA A 119 -1.98 13.02 -4.12
C ALA A 119 -1.51 14.46 -3.88
N SER A 120 -0.20 14.68 -3.83
CA SER A 120 0.37 16.02 -3.82
C SER A 120 0.60 16.49 -5.25
N VAL A 121 0.01 17.62 -5.61
CA VAL A 121 0.08 18.20 -6.96
C VAL A 121 0.58 19.63 -6.92
N LEU A 122 1.15 20.07 -8.04
CA LEU A 122 1.43 21.48 -8.32
C LEU A 122 0.35 22.01 -9.25
N ARG A 123 -0.44 22.98 -8.77
CA ARG A 123 -1.48 23.67 -9.56
C ARG A 123 -1.31 25.17 -9.38
N SER A 124 -1.24 25.91 -10.49
CA SER A 124 -0.99 27.37 -10.48
C SER A 124 0.27 27.77 -9.69
N GLY A 125 1.32 26.94 -9.73
CA GLY A 125 2.58 27.17 -9.03
C GLY A 125 2.57 26.84 -7.53
N GLU A 126 1.43 26.44 -6.97
CA GLU A 126 1.31 26.10 -5.55
C GLU A 126 1.17 24.60 -5.31
N ARG A 127 1.88 24.08 -4.29
CA ARG A 127 1.73 22.70 -3.84
C ARG A 127 0.40 22.55 -3.10
N ARG A 128 -0.46 21.65 -3.59
CA ARG A 128 -1.76 21.34 -3.01
C ARG A 128 -1.94 19.84 -2.86
N THR A 129 -2.66 19.42 -1.84
CA THR A 129 -3.06 18.02 -1.68
C THR A 129 -4.48 17.87 -2.21
N VAL A 130 -4.66 17.00 -3.19
CA VAL A 130 -5.95 16.71 -3.82
C VAL A 130 -6.31 15.24 -3.64
N GLU A 131 -7.59 14.92 -3.75
CA GLU A 131 -8.03 13.53 -3.83
C GLU A 131 -7.51 12.92 -5.14
N GLY A 132 -6.91 11.75 -5.07
CA GLY A 132 -6.29 11.06 -6.22
C GLY A 132 -7.27 10.83 -7.37
N ASP A 133 -8.56 10.75 -7.06
CA ASP A 133 -9.65 10.59 -8.04
C ASP A 133 -9.90 11.87 -8.87
N SER A 134 -9.46 13.02 -8.37
CA SER A 134 -9.58 14.32 -9.04
C SER A 134 -8.35 14.67 -9.89
N LEU A 135 -7.39 13.74 -9.99
CA LEU A 135 -6.26 13.86 -10.90
C LEU A 135 -6.73 13.73 -12.34
N VAL A 136 -6.17 14.57 -13.20
CA VAL A 136 -6.47 14.60 -14.62
C VAL A 136 -5.19 14.61 -15.45
N PRO A 137 -5.22 14.16 -16.72
CA PRO A 137 -4.08 14.31 -17.61
C PRO A 137 -3.60 15.76 -17.68
N GLY A 138 -2.31 15.96 -17.45
CA GLY A 138 -1.67 17.27 -17.33
C GLY A 138 -1.41 17.76 -15.90
N ASP A 139 -2.00 17.16 -14.87
CA ASP A 139 -1.61 17.50 -13.50
C ASP A 139 -0.13 17.19 -13.26
N ILE A 140 0.57 18.04 -12.53
CA ILE A 140 1.93 17.78 -12.09
C ILE A 140 1.88 17.19 -10.70
N VAL A 141 2.28 15.94 -10.57
CA VAL A 141 2.33 15.20 -9.31
C VAL A 141 3.74 15.25 -8.73
N LEU A 142 3.82 15.48 -7.42
CA LEU A 142 5.04 15.39 -6.63
C LEU A 142 5.05 14.03 -5.95
N LEU A 143 6.18 13.33 -6.07
CA LEU A 143 6.41 12.00 -5.51
C LEU A 143 7.52 12.06 -4.47
N GLU A 144 7.26 11.50 -3.31
CA GLU A 144 8.24 11.32 -2.23
C GLU A 144 8.30 9.83 -1.82
N ALA A 145 9.39 9.44 -1.16
CA ALA A 145 9.55 8.07 -0.66
C ALA A 145 8.38 7.67 0.25
N GLY A 146 7.82 6.49 0.02
CA GLY A 146 6.63 5.98 0.71
C GLY A 146 5.31 6.29 0.00
N ASP A 147 5.30 7.21 -0.97
CA ASP A 147 4.10 7.48 -1.75
C ASP A 147 3.75 6.31 -2.69
N LYS A 148 2.45 6.11 -2.90
CA LYS A 148 1.97 5.34 -4.05
C LYS A 148 1.78 6.27 -5.22
N VAL A 149 2.32 5.91 -6.37
CA VAL A 149 2.15 6.65 -7.61
C VAL A 149 0.65 6.66 -7.98
N PRO A 150 -0.02 7.82 -8.06
CA PRO A 150 -1.48 7.88 -8.08
C PRO A 150 -2.10 7.76 -9.48
N ALA A 151 -1.30 7.93 -10.53
CA ALA A 151 -1.67 7.85 -11.94
C ALA A 151 -0.42 7.52 -12.77
N ASP A 152 -0.53 7.22 -14.07
CA ASP A 152 0.67 7.04 -14.89
C ASP A 152 1.28 8.41 -15.21
N LEU A 153 2.56 8.57 -14.92
CA LEU A 153 3.28 9.83 -15.02
C LEU A 153 4.45 9.74 -15.99
N ARG A 154 4.67 10.81 -16.75
CA ARG A 154 5.95 11.08 -17.42
C ARG A 154 6.83 11.91 -16.50
N LEU A 155 7.99 11.38 -16.14
CA LEU A 155 8.90 12.03 -15.17
C LEU A 155 9.56 13.27 -15.76
N LEU A 156 9.41 14.38 -15.05
CA LEU A 156 9.99 15.70 -15.34
C LEU A 156 11.30 15.89 -14.57
N ARG A 157 11.34 15.38 -13.33
CA ARG A 157 12.51 15.40 -12.45
C ARG A 157 12.56 14.11 -11.66
N ALA A 158 13.75 13.54 -11.52
CA ALA A 158 14.02 12.38 -10.69
C ALA A 158 15.34 12.64 -9.94
N SER A 159 15.30 12.53 -8.61
CA SER A 159 16.47 12.70 -7.75
C SER A 159 16.55 11.50 -6.81
N GLY A 160 17.42 10.55 -7.16
CA GLY A 160 17.52 9.25 -6.47
C GLY A 160 16.23 8.43 -6.49
N LEU A 161 15.33 8.73 -7.43
CA LEU A 161 13.97 8.16 -7.46
C LEU A 161 14.04 6.68 -7.82
N GLN A 162 13.60 5.82 -6.91
CA GLN A 162 13.49 4.38 -7.12
C GLN A 162 12.05 3.96 -6.86
N ILE A 163 11.48 3.21 -7.80
CA ILE A 163 10.07 2.79 -7.72
C ILE A 163 9.99 1.27 -7.80
N GLN A 164 9.19 0.68 -6.91
CA GLN A 164 8.90 -0.74 -6.87
C GLN A 164 7.76 -1.08 -7.84
N GLU A 165 8.11 -1.77 -8.93
CA GLU A 165 7.20 -2.03 -10.06
C GLU A 165 6.76 -3.49 -10.17
N ALA A 166 6.98 -4.30 -9.12
CA ALA A 166 6.59 -5.71 -9.06
C ALA A 166 5.13 -5.99 -9.45
N ILE A 167 4.21 -5.05 -9.22
CA ILE A 167 2.78 -5.18 -9.60
C ILE A 167 2.61 -5.30 -11.12
N LEU A 168 3.52 -4.74 -11.92
CA LEU A 168 3.44 -4.69 -13.38
C LEU A 168 4.47 -5.60 -14.05
N THR A 169 5.66 -5.73 -13.48
CA THR A 169 6.77 -6.50 -14.07
C THR A 169 6.98 -7.86 -13.42
N GLY A 170 6.50 -8.06 -12.19
CA GLY A 170 6.80 -9.24 -11.37
C GLY A 170 8.20 -9.22 -10.74
N GLU A 171 9.01 -8.20 -10.98
CA GLU A 171 10.35 -8.07 -10.43
C GLU A 171 10.34 -7.26 -9.12
N SER A 172 10.88 -7.84 -8.05
CA SER A 172 10.87 -7.22 -6.71
C SER A 172 11.99 -6.23 -6.46
N VAL A 173 12.88 -5.96 -7.42
CA VAL A 173 13.98 -5.00 -7.26
C VAL A 173 13.47 -3.61 -7.68
N PRO A 174 13.54 -2.58 -6.81
CA PRO A 174 13.18 -1.24 -7.20
C PRO A 174 14.00 -0.74 -8.41
N VAL A 175 13.29 -0.16 -9.38
CA VAL A 175 13.90 0.36 -10.62
C VAL A 175 14.26 1.82 -10.42
N GLU A 176 15.51 2.17 -10.74
CA GLU A 176 15.97 3.56 -10.76
C GLU A 176 15.33 4.31 -11.93
N LYS A 177 14.80 5.50 -11.62
CA LYS A 177 14.07 6.32 -12.56
C LYS A 177 14.90 7.48 -13.08
N GLN A 178 14.69 7.82 -14.35
CA GLN A 178 15.37 8.90 -15.04
C GLN A 178 14.37 9.75 -15.83
N ILE A 179 14.84 10.79 -16.52
CA ILE A 179 13.97 11.66 -17.33
C ILE A 179 14.16 11.47 -18.83
N LYS A 180 15.22 10.77 -19.26
CA LYS A 180 15.57 10.62 -20.68
C LYS A 180 14.56 9.73 -21.40
N PRO A 181 14.11 10.11 -22.61
CA PRO A 181 13.25 9.25 -23.40
C PRO A 181 13.90 7.91 -23.70
N VAL A 182 13.08 6.88 -23.85
CA VAL A 182 13.52 5.53 -24.23
C VAL A 182 12.91 5.13 -25.57
N LYS A 183 13.41 4.04 -26.16
CA LYS A 183 12.97 3.58 -27.49
C LYS A 183 11.47 3.19 -27.46
N PRO A 184 10.74 3.36 -28.58
CA PRO A 184 9.31 3.00 -28.66
C PRO A 184 9.01 1.56 -28.22
N GLU A 185 9.90 0.63 -28.54
CA GLU A 185 9.78 -0.81 -28.34
C GLU A 185 10.24 -1.28 -26.94
N ALA A 186 10.65 -0.34 -26.07
CA ALA A 186 11.09 -0.68 -24.72
C ALA A 186 9.97 -1.40 -23.95
N PRO A 187 10.26 -2.56 -23.32
CA PRO A 187 9.31 -3.24 -22.45
C PRO A 187 8.99 -2.36 -21.25
N LEU A 188 7.86 -2.63 -20.58
CA LEU A 188 7.32 -1.75 -19.55
C LEU A 188 8.31 -1.47 -18.40
N GLY A 189 9.07 -2.48 -17.96
CA GLY A 189 10.11 -2.33 -16.93
C GLY A 189 11.30 -1.46 -17.35
N ASP A 190 11.61 -1.39 -18.65
CA ASP A 190 12.72 -0.57 -19.18
C ASP A 190 12.32 0.89 -19.39
N ARG A 191 11.05 1.24 -19.19
CA ARG A 191 10.54 2.61 -19.31
C ARG A 191 10.84 3.41 -18.04
N ALA A 192 12.13 3.53 -17.70
CA ALA A 192 12.63 4.25 -16.52
C ALA A 192 12.24 5.75 -16.47
N CYS A 193 11.75 6.29 -17.59
CA CYS A 193 11.27 7.67 -17.70
C CYS A 193 9.79 7.87 -17.34
N MET A 194 9.12 6.78 -16.97
CA MET A 194 7.74 6.72 -16.54
C MET A 194 7.65 6.26 -15.07
N ALA A 195 6.60 6.70 -14.39
CA ALA A 195 6.16 6.13 -13.11
C ALA A 195 4.71 5.67 -13.26
N PHE A 196 4.41 4.44 -12.84
CA PHE A 196 3.11 3.82 -13.13
C PHE A 196 2.18 3.79 -11.93
N SER A 197 0.88 3.98 -12.17
CA SER A 197 -0.19 3.95 -11.17
C SER A 197 -0.13 2.69 -10.30
N GLY A 198 -0.24 2.87 -8.98
CA GLY A 198 -0.29 1.79 -7.99
C GLY A 198 1.08 1.26 -7.54
N THR A 199 2.17 1.62 -8.23
CA THR A 199 3.55 1.31 -7.80
C THR A 199 3.97 2.14 -6.58
N LEU A 200 4.93 1.64 -5.81
CA LEU A 200 5.39 2.28 -4.56
C LEU A 200 6.72 2.98 -4.78
N VAL A 201 6.83 4.24 -4.39
CA VAL A 201 8.10 4.96 -4.38
C VAL A 201 8.93 4.43 -3.22
N ALA A 202 9.97 3.67 -3.55
CA ALA A 202 10.84 3.03 -2.56
C ALA A 202 11.83 4.04 -1.96
N ASN A 203 12.35 4.96 -2.79
CA ASN A 203 13.32 5.96 -2.37
C ASN A 203 13.31 7.19 -3.30
N GLY A 204 13.88 8.29 -2.83
CA GLY A 204 14.11 9.51 -3.58
C GLY A 204 12.86 10.38 -3.75
N GLN A 205 13.02 11.41 -4.56
CA GLN A 205 11.96 12.36 -4.87
C GLN A 205 11.82 12.53 -6.38
N GLY A 206 10.59 12.75 -6.82
CA GLY A 206 10.23 12.85 -8.22
C GLY A 206 9.16 13.89 -8.48
N ARG A 207 9.13 14.37 -9.71
CA ARG A 207 8.03 15.18 -10.22
C ARG A 207 7.66 14.64 -11.58
N GLY A 208 6.38 14.41 -11.82
CA GLY A 208 5.89 13.86 -13.08
C GLY A 208 4.60 14.51 -13.53
N VAL A 209 4.39 14.62 -14.84
CA VAL A 209 3.11 15.05 -15.41
C VAL A 209 2.23 13.82 -15.64
N VAL A 210 0.96 13.90 -15.25
CA VAL A 210 -0.02 12.84 -15.46
C VAL A 210 -0.29 12.69 -16.95
N VAL A 211 -0.04 11.50 -17.49
CA VAL A 211 -0.29 11.19 -18.91
C VAL A 211 -1.47 10.26 -19.11
N ALA A 212 -1.79 9.42 -18.11
CA ALA A 212 -2.98 8.57 -18.15
C ALA A 212 -3.57 8.40 -16.75
N THR A 213 -4.90 8.31 -16.69
CA THR A 213 -5.70 8.17 -15.47
C THR A 213 -6.68 7.00 -15.60
N GLY A 214 -7.09 6.43 -14.47
CA GLY A 214 -8.13 5.41 -14.37
C GLY A 214 -7.89 4.20 -15.29
N ALA A 215 -8.88 3.88 -16.11
CA ALA A 215 -8.84 2.75 -17.06
C ALA A 215 -7.69 2.83 -18.08
N ASN A 216 -7.21 4.04 -18.39
CA ASN A 216 -6.20 4.25 -19.42
C ASN A 216 -4.77 4.00 -18.93
N THR A 217 -4.58 3.85 -17.61
CA THR A 217 -3.29 3.49 -17.00
C THR A 217 -2.90 2.06 -17.33
N GLU A 218 -1.62 1.71 -17.24
CA GLU A 218 -1.16 0.33 -17.47
C GLU A 218 -1.80 -0.67 -16.50
N ILE A 219 -1.92 -0.32 -15.22
CA ILE A 219 -2.64 -1.15 -14.24
C ILE A 219 -4.14 -1.24 -14.55
N GLY A 220 -4.72 -0.17 -15.12
CA GLY A 220 -6.11 -0.15 -15.56
C GLY A 220 -6.39 -1.09 -16.72
N ARG A 221 -5.49 -1.11 -17.71
CA ARG A 221 -5.56 -2.05 -18.83
C ARG A 221 -5.41 -3.50 -18.37
N ILE A 222 -4.47 -3.78 -17.46
CA ILE A 222 -4.32 -5.11 -16.87
C ILE A 222 -5.59 -5.50 -16.09
N SER A 223 -6.14 -4.59 -15.31
CA SER A 223 -7.37 -4.83 -14.53
C SER A 223 -8.58 -5.10 -15.42
N ASP A 224 -8.69 -4.43 -16.57
CA ASP A 224 -9.74 -4.67 -17.55
C ASP A 224 -9.61 -6.07 -18.17
N MET A 225 -8.37 -6.48 -18.52
CA MET A 225 -8.08 -7.85 -18.99
C MET A 225 -8.39 -8.93 -17.94
N LEU A 226 -8.17 -8.63 -16.65
CA LEU A 226 -8.46 -9.53 -15.53
C LEU A 226 -9.89 -9.42 -14.99
N SER A 227 -10.72 -8.50 -15.50
CA SER A 227 -12.09 -8.29 -15.02
C SER A 227 -13.02 -9.48 -15.29
N THR A 228 -12.55 -10.47 -16.06
CA THR A 228 -13.21 -11.76 -16.30
C THR A 228 -12.98 -12.81 -15.20
N VAL A 229 -12.17 -12.53 -14.18
CA VAL A 229 -11.98 -13.45 -13.05
C VAL A 229 -13.25 -13.50 -12.20
N GLU A 230 -13.89 -14.67 -12.17
CA GLU A 230 -15.10 -14.93 -11.38
C GLU A 230 -14.91 -14.52 -9.91
N THR A 231 -15.89 -13.80 -9.37
CA THR A 231 -15.94 -13.50 -7.95
C THR A 231 -16.16 -14.80 -7.17
N LEU A 232 -15.11 -15.30 -6.52
CA LEU A 232 -15.19 -16.43 -5.59
C LEU A 232 -16.18 -16.10 -4.46
N THR A 233 -17.23 -16.92 -4.32
CA THR A 233 -18.20 -16.83 -3.22
C THR A 233 -17.56 -17.26 -1.91
N THR A 234 -17.88 -16.61 -0.79
CA THR A 234 -17.28 -17.01 0.49
C THR A 234 -17.91 -18.24 1.12
N PRO A 235 -17.16 -18.94 2.00
CA PRO A 235 -17.66 -20.13 2.68
C PRO A 235 -19.01 -19.92 3.39
N LEU A 236 -19.23 -18.79 4.05
CA LEU A 236 -20.47 -18.44 4.76
C LEU A 236 -21.63 -18.27 3.81
N VAL A 237 -21.43 -17.59 2.67
CA VAL A 237 -22.46 -17.48 1.63
C VAL A 237 -22.79 -18.86 1.05
N ARG A 238 -21.79 -19.73 0.87
CA ARG A 238 -22.00 -21.10 0.41
C ARG A 238 -22.76 -21.95 1.43
N GLN A 239 -22.43 -21.85 2.71
CA GLN A 239 -23.15 -22.51 3.80
C GLN A 239 -24.58 -22.00 3.93
N MET A 240 -24.79 -20.69 3.77
CA MET A 240 -26.12 -20.08 3.81
C MET A 240 -27.01 -20.60 2.67
N ASN A 241 -26.45 -20.70 1.45
CA ASN A 241 -27.16 -21.27 0.32
C ASN A 241 -27.51 -22.75 0.53
N ALA A 242 -26.61 -23.52 1.17
CA ALA A 242 -26.89 -24.91 1.52
C ALA A 242 -27.99 -25.02 2.59
N PHE A 243 -27.92 -24.18 3.63
CA PHE A 243 -28.94 -24.10 4.69
C PHE A 243 -30.31 -23.72 4.11
N ALA A 244 -30.38 -22.69 3.27
CA ALA A 244 -31.62 -22.26 2.62
C ALA A 244 -32.23 -23.37 1.76
N LYS A 245 -31.42 -24.11 0.99
CA LYS A 245 -31.88 -25.28 0.22
C LYS A 245 -32.44 -26.38 1.12
N TRP A 246 -31.72 -26.73 2.19
CA TRP A 246 -32.15 -27.79 3.11
C TRP A 246 -33.45 -27.41 3.83
N LEU A 247 -33.54 -26.17 4.32
CA LEU A 247 -34.76 -25.65 4.95
C LEU A 247 -35.93 -25.62 3.99
N THR A 248 -35.71 -25.23 2.72
CA THR A 248 -36.76 -25.26 1.69
C THR A 248 -37.29 -26.69 1.47
N ILE A 249 -36.40 -27.67 1.36
CA ILE A 249 -36.78 -29.08 1.18
C ILE A 249 -37.60 -29.56 2.39
N LEU A 250 -37.17 -29.21 3.60
CA LEU A 250 -37.89 -29.55 4.83
C LEU A 250 -39.30 -28.93 4.86
N ILE A 251 -39.43 -27.64 4.56
CA ILE A 251 -40.71 -26.93 4.50
C ILE A 251 -41.63 -27.61 3.48
N LEU A 252 -41.14 -27.90 2.27
CA LEU A 252 -41.92 -28.58 1.23
C LEU A 252 -42.36 -29.99 1.63
N LEU A 253 -41.52 -30.74 2.35
CA LEU A 253 -41.84 -32.08 2.82
C LEU A 253 -42.95 -32.03 3.88
N ILE A 254 -42.84 -31.14 4.86
CA ILE A 254 -43.86 -30.94 5.90
C ILE A 254 -45.16 -30.43 5.28
N ALA A 255 -45.08 -29.44 4.39
CA ALA A 255 -46.19 -28.90 3.63
C ALA A 255 -46.94 -30.01 2.87
N SER A 256 -46.21 -30.85 2.14
CA SER A 256 -46.78 -31.98 1.40
C SER A 256 -47.42 -33.02 2.32
N ALA A 257 -46.76 -33.36 3.43
CA ALA A 257 -47.27 -34.31 4.41
C ALA A 257 -48.58 -33.81 5.07
N LEU A 258 -48.64 -32.52 5.43
CA LEU A 258 -49.84 -31.90 5.98
C LEU A 258 -50.98 -31.86 4.96
N LEU A 259 -50.70 -31.52 3.70
CA LEU A 259 -51.70 -31.55 2.62
C LEU A 259 -52.25 -32.96 2.41
N ILE A 260 -51.39 -33.97 2.33
CA ILE A 260 -51.78 -35.38 2.17
C ILE A 260 -52.61 -35.83 3.38
N PHE A 261 -52.16 -35.55 4.59
CA PHE A 261 -52.87 -35.93 5.81
C PHE A 261 -54.23 -35.25 5.93
N GLY A 262 -54.30 -33.93 5.73
CA GLY A 262 -55.55 -33.18 5.83
C GLY A 262 -56.58 -33.60 4.78
N TYR A 263 -56.14 -33.85 3.55
CA TYR A 263 -57.02 -34.26 2.47
C TYR A 263 -57.49 -35.72 2.61
N PHE A 264 -56.57 -36.66 2.86
CA PHE A 264 -56.92 -38.09 2.88
C PHE A 264 -57.41 -38.61 4.22
N VAL A 265 -56.98 -38.03 5.35
CA VAL A 265 -57.29 -38.52 6.69
C VAL A 265 -58.35 -37.66 7.39
N GLN A 266 -58.21 -36.33 7.37
CA GLN A 266 -59.21 -35.43 7.95
C GLN A 266 -60.39 -35.15 7.01
N HIS A 267 -60.28 -35.50 5.72
CA HIS A 267 -61.27 -35.20 4.70
C HIS A 267 -61.62 -33.71 4.60
N SER A 268 -60.67 -32.84 4.94
CA SER A 268 -60.80 -31.39 4.83
C SER A 268 -60.78 -30.95 3.37
N GLU A 269 -61.39 -29.80 3.07
CA GLU A 269 -61.33 -29.24 1.73
C GLU A 269 -59.88 -28.92 1.34
N PHE A 270 -59.51 -29.26 0.10
CA PHE A 270 -58.17 -29.02 -0.41
C PHE A 270 -57.77 -27.54 -0.33
N SER A 271 -58.72 -26.63 -0.60
CA SER A 271 -58.53 -25.18 -0.48
C SER A 271 -58.10 -24.77 0.93
N GLU A 272 -58.81 -25.23 1.94
CA GLU A 272 -58.54 -24.91 3.35
C GLU A 272 -57.17 -25.46 3.80
N MET A 273 -56.85 -26.70 3.45
CA MET A 273 -55.56 -27.32 3.77
C MET A 273 -54.40 -26.68 3.03
N PHE A 274 -54.60 -26.33 1.76
CA PHE A 274 -53.60 -25.61 0.96
C PHE A 274 -53.29 -24.25 1.59
N MET A 275 -54.33 -23.52 2.01
CA MET A 275 -54.17 -22.22 2.68
C MET A 275 -53.41 -22.32 4.00
N ALA A 276 -53.71 -23.33 4.83
CA ALA A 276 -52.99 -23.58 6.07
C ALA A 276 -51.50 -23.86 5.82
N VAL A 277 -51.19 -24.67 4.80
CA VAL A 277 -49.81 -25.02 4.42
C VAL A 277 -49.05 -23.84 3.84
N VAL A 278 -49.70 -22.99 3.05
CA VAL A 278 -49.09 -21.75 2.54
C VAL A 278 -48.78 -20.81 3.70
N GLY A 279 -49.71 -20.61 4.64
CA GLY A 279 -49.50 -19.79 5.83
C GLY A 279 -48.32 -20.28 6.69
N LEU A 280 -48.22 -21.60 6.90
CA LEU A 280 -47.08 -22.21 7.59
C LEU A 280 -45.76 -21.96 6.84
N SER A 281 -45.78 -22.14 5.51
CA SER A 281 -44.60 -21.95 4.67
C SER A 281 -44.11 -20.50 4.72
N VAL A 282 -45.01 -19.51 4.64
CA VAL A 282 -44.69 -18.08 4.80
C VAL A 282 -44.01 -17.83 6.15
N ALA A 283 -44.61 -18.33 7.24
CA ALA A 283 -44.12 -18.11 8.59
C ALA A 283 -42.74 -18.75 8.87
N ALA A 284 -42.39 -19.80 8.13
CA ALA A 284 -41.14 -20.54 8.32
C ALA A 284 -39.93 -19.95 7.56
N ILE A 285 -40.13 -18.96 6.69
CA ILE A 285 -39.04 -18.40 5.86
C ILE A 285 -38.21 -17.39 6.66
N PRO A 286 -36.91 -17.62 6.86
CA PRO A 286 -36.05 -16.73 7.65
C PRO A 286 -35.50 -15.60 6.77
N GLU A 287 -36.36 -14.66 6.41
CA GLU A 287 -36.01 -13.56 5.49
C GLU A 287 -35.04 -12.54 6.11
N GLY A 288 -34.95 -12.51 7.44
CA GLY A 288 -33.97 -11.70 8.15
C GLY A 288 -32.53 -12.20 7.98
N LEU A 289 -32.31 -13.44 7.53
CA LEU A 289 -30.98 -14.08 7.55
C LEU A 289 -29.94 -13.35 6.66
N PRO A 290 -30.22 -12.98 5.39
CA PRO A 290 -29.26 -12.26 4.55
C PRO A 290 -28.96 -10.84 5.07
N ALA A 291 -29.97 -10.19 5.67
CA ALA A 291 -29.83 -8.88 6.26
C ALA A 291 -28.97 -8.93 7.53
N VAL A 292 -29.24 -9.88 8.43
CA VAL A 292 -28.45 -10.12 9.65
C VAL A 292 -26.99 -10.40 9.29
N LEU A 293 -26.75 -11.21 8.25
CA LEU A 293 -25.40 -11.48 7.75
C LEU A 293 -24.67 -10.20 7.33
N THR A 294 -25.32 -9.39 6.50
CA THR A 294 -24.74 -8.16 5.94
C THR A 294 -24.49 -7.12 7.04
N ILE A 295 -25.43 -6.98 7.98
CA ILE A 295 -25.28 -6.10 9.15
C ILE A 295 -24.12 -6.56 10.03
N THR A 296 -24.02 -7.86 10.30
CA THR A 296 -22.96 -8.43 11.14
C THR A 296 -21.58 -8.21 10.51
N LEU A 297 -21.45 -8.44 9.19
CA LEU A 297 -20.22 -8.15 8.44
C LEU A 297 -19.89 -6.65 8.45
N ALA A 298 -20.88 -5.77 8.29
CA ALA A 298 -20.67 -4.32 8.34
C ALA A 298 -20.20 -3.84 9.72
N VAL A 299 -20.76 -4.37 10.81
CA VAL A 299 -20.28 -4.13 12.17
C VAL A 299 -18.83 -4.62 12.33
N GLY A 300 -18.51 -5.79 11.78
CA GLY A 300 -17.14 -6.32 11.75
C GLY A 300 -16.16 -5.41 11.02
N VAL A 301 -16.57 -4.83 9.88
CA VAL A 301 -15.76 -3.83 9.14
C VAL A 301 -15.52 -2.61 10.01
N GLN A 302 -16.56 -2.09 10.67
CA GLN A 302 -16.44 -0.91 11.52
C GLN A 302 -15.48 -1.15 12.69
N ALA A 303 -15.55 -2.33 13.33
CA ALA A 303 -14.63 -2.71 14.40
C ALA A 303 -13.18 -2.85 13.92
N MET A 304 -12.96 -3.41 12.73
CA MET A 304 -11.63 -3.49 12.12
C MET A 304 -11.07 -2.10 11.77
N ALA A 305 -11.90 -1.22 11.24
CA ALA A 305 -11.51 0.15 10.89
C ALA A 305 -11.07 0.96 12.11
N GLN A 306 -11.74 0.78 13.27
CA GLN A 306 -11.32 1.39 14.54
C GLN A 306 -9.93 0.91 15.02
N ARG A 307 -9.45 -0.24 14.51
CA ARG A 307 -8.11 -0.77 14.79
C ARG A 307 -7.12 -0.48 13.66
N ASN A 308 -7.40 0.52 12.83
CA ASN A 308 -6.59 0.91 11.67
C ASN A 308 -6.48 -0.16 10.57
N THR A 309 -7.39 -1.16 10.55
CA THR A 309 -7.43 -2.19 9.50
C THR A 309 -8.51 -1.87 8.47
N ILE A 310 -8.12 -1.84 7.20
CA ILE A 310 -8.98 -1.40 6.10
C ILE A 310 -9.53 -2.60 5.32
N VAL A 311 -10.85 -2.80 5.37
CA VAL A 311 -11.54 -3.88 4.63
C VAL A 311 -12.24 -3.33 3.39
N ARG A 312 -11.75 -3.71 2.19
CA ARG A 312 -12.29 -3.24 0.90
C ARG A 312 -13.53 -4.01 0.41
N ARG A 313 -13.70 -5.26 0.87
CA ARG A 313 -14.80 -6.15 0.49
C ARG A 313 -15.35 -6.84 1.74
N LEU A 314 -16.66 -6.77 2.00
CA LEU A 314 -17.31 -7.42 3.16
C LEU A 314 -16.90 -8.88 3.38
N PRO A 315 -16.82 -9.72 2.33
CA PRO A 315 -16.50 -11.12 2.53
C PRO A 315 -15.04 -11.38 2.95
N ALA A 316 -14.15 -10.39 2.83
CA ALA A 316 -12.74 -10.54 3.20
C ALA A 316 -12.52 -10.70 4.71
N ILE A 317 -13.45 -10.22 5.56
CA ILE A 317 -13.36 -10.43 7.02
C ILE A 317 -13.46 -11.92 7.36
N GLU A 318 -14.40 -12.60 6.72
CA GLU A 318 -14.60 -14.03 6.89
C GLU A 318 -13.39 -14.79 6.36
N THR A 319 -12.91 -14.41 5.16
CA THR A 319 -11.72 -15.01 4.57
C THR A 319 -10.54 -14.94 5.53
N LEU A 320 -10.28 -13.76 6.12
CA LEU A 320 -9.20 -13.55 7.10
C LEU A 320 -9.34 -14.47 8.34
N GLY A 321 -10.57 -14.65 8.84
CA GLY A 321 -10.85 -15.57 9.96
C GLY A 321 -10.67 -17.05 9.60
N SER A 322 -10.71 -17.39 8.31
CA SER A 322 -10.52 -18.75 7.79
C SER A 322 -9.13 -19.02 7.21
N VAL A 323 -8.20 -18.07 7.31
CA VAL A 323 -6.84 -18.22 6.78
C VAL A 323 -6.09 -19.29 7.58
N SER A 324 -5.53 -20.28 6.86
CA SER A 324 -4.65 -21.31 7.43
C SER A 324 -3.17 -21.08 7.10
N VAL A 325 -2.87 -20.30 6.06
CA VAL A 325 -1.50 -20.00 5.59
C VAL A 325 -1.38 -18.51 5.30
N ILE A 326 -0.42 -17.84 5.94
CA ILE A 326 -0.10 -16.44 5.69
C ILE A 326 1.18 -16.38 4.85
N CYS A 327 1.04 -15.96 3.60
CA CYS A 327 2.17 -15.60 2.75
C CYS A 327 2.42 -14.10 2.93
N THR A 328 3.58 -13.73 3.45
CA THR A 328 3.94 -12.33 3.71
C THR A 328 5.13 -11.92 2.87
N ASP A 329 5.11 -10.68 2.37
CA ASP A 329 6.34 -10.04 1.89
C ASP A 329 7.23 -9.66 3.10
N LYS A 330 8.53 -9.51 2.89
CA LYS A 330 9.49 -9.11 3.93
C LYS A 330 9.59 -7.60 4.03
N THR A 331 9.88 -6.94 2.91
CA THR A 331 10.26 -5.53 2.89
C THR A 331 9.00 -4.65 3.02
N GLY A 332 8.96 -3.77 4.02
CA GLY A 332 7.79 -2.92 4.27
C GLY A 332 6.56 -3.62 4.85
N THR A 333 6.63 -4.94 5.11
CA THR A 333 5.57 -5.71 5.79
C THR A 333 6.07 -6.31 7.10
N LEU A 334 7.11 -7.16 7.06
CA LEU A 334 7.79 -7.65 8.27
C LEU A 334 8.85 -6.68 8.79
N THR A 335 9.44 -5.91 7.90
CA THR A 335 10.50 -4.94 8.19
C THR A 335 10.01 -3.53 7.94
N ARG A 336 10.57 -2.54 8.64
CA ARG A 336 10.18 -1.12 8.52
C ARG A 336 10.63 -0.45 7.21
N ASN A 337 11.35 -1.17 6.34
CA ASN A 337 12.00 -0.59 5.16
C ASN A 337 12.93 0.61 5.51
N GLU A 338 13.48 0.59 6.73
CA GLU A 338 14.42 1.59 7.26
C GLU A 338 15.76 0.88 7.45
N MET A 339 16.85 1.47 6.92
CA MET A 339 18.20 0.97 7.13
C MET A 339 18.70 1.39 8.51
N MET A 340 19.35 0.49 9.24
CA MET A 340 19.92 0.78 10.56
C MET A 340 21.32 0.21 10.66
N VAL A 341 22.20 0.93 11.38
CA VAL A 341 23.50 0.38 11.77
C VAL A 341 23.28 -0.67 12.85
N ALA A 342 23.56 -1.92 12.53
CA ALA A 342 23.37 -3.05 13.45
C ALA A 342 24.59 -3.28 14.35
N SER A 343 25.80 -3.11 13.79
CA SER A 343 27.06 -3.32 14.51
C SER A 343 28.15 -2.35 14.06
N VAL A 344 29.08 -2.07 14.97
CA VAL A 344 30.32 -1.32 14.71
C VAL A 344 31.49 -2.19 15.17
N VAL A 345 32.44 -2.45 14.28
CA VAL A 345 33.61 -3.30 14.57
C VAL A 345 34.87 -2.45 14.58
N THR A 346 35.64 -2.58 15.65
CA THR A 346 36.98 -1.99 15.82
C THR A 346 38.02 -3.12 15.92
N ASN A 347 39.31 -2.77 15.99
CA ASN A 347 40.37 -3.79 16.10
C ASN A 347 40.20 -4.68 17.34
N ALA A 348 39.69 -4.12 18.44
CA ALA A 348 39.53 -4.80 19.73
C ALA A 348 38.10 -5.23 20.05
N HIS A 349 37.08 -4.56 19.50
CA HIS A 349 35.70 -4.68 19.99
C HIS A 349 34.69 -4.81 18.85
N THR A 350 33.57 -5.47 19.15
CA THR A 350 32.37 -5.49 18.29
C THR A 350 31.20 -4.96 19.11
N PHE A 351 30.76 -3.76 18.75
CA PHE A 351 29.63 -3.11 19.38
C PHE A 351 28.35 -3.46 18.64
N SER A 352 27.30 -3.79 19.37
CA SER A 352 25.95 -3.94 18.83
C SER A 352 25.12 -2.72 19.18
N LEU A 353 24.32 -2.25 18.23
CA LEU A 353 23.51 -1.04 18.40
C LEU A 353 22.04 -1.38 18.51
N GLY A 354 21.42 -0.89 19.58
CA GLY A 354 19.97 -0.91 19.76
C GLY A 354 19.29 0.31 19.14
N GLY A 355 17.98 0.40 19.34
CA GLY A 355 17.12 1.47 18.84
C GLY A 355 16.21 1.04 17.71
N THR A 356 15.32 1.93 17.29
CA THR A 356 14.32 1.65 16.26
C THR A 356 14.33 2.72 15.18
N GLY A 357 14.45 2.28 13.92
CA GLY A 357 14.50 3.17 12.76
C GLY A 357 15.66 4.14 12.80
N TYR A 358 15.40 5.37 12.33
CA TYR A 358 16.38 6.46 12.26
C TYR A 358 16.48 7.30 13.54
N GLU A 359 15.93 6.83 14.66
CA GLU A 359 16.03 7.56 15.91
C GLU A 359 17.51 7.67 16.34
N PRO A 360 18.05 8.89 16.55
CA PRO A 360 19.44 9.13 16.94
C PRO A 360 19.68 8.86 18.44
N ARG A 361 19.00 7.86 18.99
CA ARG A 361 19.06 7.42 20.39
C ARG A 361 19.00 5.91 20.44
N GLY A 362 19.71 5.32 21.39
CA GLY A 362 19.77 3.87 21.54
C GLY A 362 20.96 3.43 22.37
N ALA A 363 20.84 2.28 23.03
CA ALA A 363 21.93 1.68 23.77
C ALA A 363 22.98 1.09 22.82
N ILE A 364 24.25 1.26 23.18
CA ILE A 364 25.38 0.59 22.53
C ILE A 364 25.87 -0.47 23.50
N LYS A 365 26.03 -1.69 22.99
CA LYS A 365 26.40 -2.85 23.81
C LYS A 365 27.70 -3.47 23.35
N LEU A 366 28.57 -3.79 24.31
CA LEU A 366 29.74 -4.65 24.14
C LEU A 366 29.49 -5.94 24.93
N ASP A 367 29.61 -7.11 24.30
CA ASP A 367 29.34 -8.41 24.94
C ASP A 367 27.99 -8.46 25.70
N ASN A 368 26.96 -7.87 25.10
CA ASN A 368 25.60 -7.74 25.64
C ASN A 368 25.45 -6.86 26.90
N THR A 369 26.48 -6.09 27.25
CA THR A 369 26.47 -5.11 28.35
C THR A 369 26.44 -3.69 27.79
N ASP A 370 25.59 -2.82 28.35
CA ASP A 370 25.54 -1.41 27.96
C ASP A 370 26.86 -0.71 28.32
N VAL A 371 27.45 0.01 27.36
CA VAL A 371 28.72 0.71 27.56
C VAL A 371 28.54 2.22 27.47
N SER A 372 29.34 2.97 28.24
CA SER A 372 29.39 4.41 28.13
C SER A 372 30.26 4.83 26.94
N ILE A 373 29.75 5.70 26.07
CA ILE A 373 30.49 6.20 24.90
C ILE A 373 31.76 6.94 25.34
N SER A 374 31.74 7.60 26.50
CA SER A 374 32.88 8.33 27.05
C SER A 374 34.11 7.45 27.29
N GLU A 375 33.94 6.14 27.42
CA GLU A 375 35.01 5.17 27.64
C GLU A 375 35.62 4.66 26.31
N HIS A 376 34.97 4.94 25.17
CA HIS A 376 35.33 4.43 23.85
C HIS A 376 35.45 5.55 22.82
N ARG A 377 36.57 6.29 22.88
CA ARG A 377 36.86 7.45 22.04
C ARG A 377 36.77 7.17 20.53
N ILE A 378 37.06 5.94 20.11
CA ILE A 378 36.95 5.49 18.71
C ILE A 378 35.50 5.56 18.17
N LEU A 379 34.49 5.38 19.03
CA LEU A 379 33.09 5.52 18.64
C LEU A 379 32.73 6.97 18.33
N GLU A 380 33.32 7.92 19.08
CA GLU A 380 33.16 9.36 18.83
C GLU A 380 33.81 9.77 17.50
N GLU A 381 35.03 9.31 17.22
CA GLU A 381 35.74 9.58 15.96
C GLU A 381 34.98 9.00 14.76
N LEU A 382 34.46 7.77 14.88
CA LEU A 382 33.63 7.15 13.85
C LEU A 382 32.30 7.89 13.68
N GLY A 383 31.65 8.29 14.77
CA GLY A 383 30.43 9.09 14.75
C GLY A 383 30.62 10.46 14.09
N ARG A 384 31.74 11.13 14.36
CA ARG A 384 32.11 12.39 13.70
C ARG A 384 32.34 12.16 12.20
N SER A 385 33.10 11.13 11.83
CA SER A 385 33.33 10.79 10.42
C SER A 385 32.01 10.44 9.69
N ALA A 386 31.12 9.71 10.35
CA ALA A 386 29.78 9.36 9.87
C ALA A 386 28.84 10.58 9.72
N ALA A 387 29.04 11.62 10.53
CA ALA A 387 28.30 12.88 10.46
C ALA A 387 28.84 13.82 9.36
N LEU A 388 30.17 13.95 9.26
CA LEU A 388 30.82 14.90 8.37
C LEU A 388 31.00 14.38 6.94
N CYS A 389 31.22 13.08 6.76
CA CYS A 389 31.26 12.45 5.44
C CYS A 389 29.87 11.88 5.11
N ASN A 390 28.88 12.76 4.92
CA ASN A 390 27.47 12.41 4.77
C ASN A 390 26.69 13.52 4.04
N ASP A 391 25.85 13.15 3.07
CA ASP A 391 25.03 14.11 2.31
C ASP A 391 23.53 14.01 2.65
N ALA A 392 23.14 13.07 3.50
CA ALA A 392 21.77 12.97 3.99
C ALA A 392 21.47 14.01 5.07
N SER A 393 20.18 14.22 5.32
CA SER A 393 19.68 14.98 6.46
C SER A 393 18.66 14.18 7.25
N LEU A 394 18.71 14.35 8.57
CA LEU A 394 17.84 13.65 9.51
C LEU A 394 16.93 14.68 10.20
N HIS A 395 15.62 14.51 10.03
CA HIS A 395 14.60 15.45 10.50
C HIS A 395 13.57 14.74 11.38
N GLU A 396 13.24 15.35 12.52
CA GLU A 396 12.11 14.90 13.34
C GLU A 396 10.85 15.66 12.93
N ARG A 397 9.79 14.92 12.57
CA ARG A 397 8.46 15.45 12.28
C ARG A 397 7.42 14.57 12.97
N ASP A 398 6.52 15.18 13.74
CA ASP A 398 5.45 14.46 14.46
C ASP A 398 5.97 13.28 15.32
N SER A 399 7.14 13.46 15.96
CA SER A 399 7.85 12.43 16.74
C SER A 399 8.32 11.20 15.94
N VAL A 400 8.40 11.31 14.61
CA VAL A 400 8.98 10.31 13.71
C VAL A 400 10.21 10.91 13.03
N TRP A 401 11.28 10.12 12.98
CA TRP A 401 12.53 10.49 12.33
C TRP A 401 12.50 10.11 10.85
N HIS A 402 12.64 11.11 9.99
CA HIS A 402 12.67 10.99 8.55
C HIS A 402 14.07 11.31 8.03
N VAL A 403 14.53 10.48 7.09
CA VAL A 403 15.76 10.71 6.35
C VAL A 403 15.43 11.29 4.99
N GLU A 404 16.11 12.36 4.63
CA GLU A 404 16.17 12.88 3.27
C GLU A 404 17.58 12.60 2.72
N GLY A 405 17.67 11.90 1.59
CA GLY A 405 18.94 11.40 1.06
C GLY A 405 19.04 9.87 1.09
N ASP A 406 20.25 9.34 1.05
CA ASP A 406 20.47 7.90 1.02
C ASP A 406 20.13 7.21 2.38
N PRO A 407 19.36 6.10 2.39
CA PRO A 407 18.99 5.39 3.60
C PRO A 407 20.17 4.90 4.47
N MET A 408 21.30 4.52 3.87
CA MET A 408 22.48 4.10 4.64
C MET A 408 23.17 5.31 5.27
N GLU A 409 23.20 6.43 4.56
CA GLU A 409 23.70 7.69 5.10
C GLU A 409 22.84 8.22 6.26
N GLY A 410 21.52 8.12 6.14
CA GLY A 410 20.61 8.41 7.25
C GLY A 410 20.80 7.50 8.47
N ALA A 411 21.08 6.21 8.24
CA ALA A 411 21.42 5.27 9.30
C ALA A 411 22.72 5.67 10.03
N LEU A 412 23.71 6.19 9.29
CA LEU A 412 24.96 6.71 9.83
C LEU A 412 24.75 7.99 10.65
N LEU A 413 23.84 8.88 10.24
CA LEU A 413 23.47 10.05 11.06
C LEU A 413 22.78 9.63 12.37
N ALA A 414 21.92 8.61 12.33
CA ALA A 414 21.33 8.05 13.54
C ALA A 414 22.40 7.43 14.45
N LEU A 415 23.42 6.76 13.89
CA LEU A 415 24.60 6.30 14.63
C LEU A 415 25.36 7.46 15.29
N SER A 416 25.64 8.55 14.56
CA SER A 416 26.32 9.73 15.10
C SER A 416 25.59 10.28 16.33
N GLY A 417 24.28 10.42 16.26
CA GLY A 417 23.49 10.86 17.41
C GLY A 417 23.51 9.86 18.59
N LYS A 418 23.49 8.54 18.31
CA LYS A 418 23.61 7.50 19.35
C LYS A 418 24.93 7.55 20.10
N VAL A 419 26.01 7.95 19.44
CA VAL A 419 27.32 8.17 20.08
C VAL A 419 27.48 9.58 20.67
N GLY A 420 26.40 10.34 20.79
CA GLY A 420 26.40 11.66 21.43
C GLY A 420 26.90 12.81 20.55
N ILE A 421 27.10 12.57 19.25
CA ILE A 421 27.49 13.60 18.29
C ILE A 421 26.27 14.41 17.85
N ASP A 422 26.31 15.72 18.09
CA ASP A 422 25.35 16.66 17.52
C ASP A 422 25.84 17.08 16.12
N THR A 423 25.27 16.46 15.08
CA THR A 423 25.63 16.68 13.68
C THR A 423 25.65 18.16 13.31
N ARG A 424 24.71 18.98 13.82
CA ARG A 424 24.66 20.41 13.48
C ARG A 424 25.85 21.15 14.08
N LYS A 425 26.23 20.83 15.31
CA LYS A 425 27.42 21.43 15.95
C LYS A 425 28.70 21.00 15.28
N GLU A 426 28.84 19.72 14.93
CA GLU A 426 30.02 19.23 14.20
C GLU A 426 30.17 19.90 12.84
N LEU A 427 29.08 20.06 12.06
CA LEU A 427 29.15 20.74 10.75
C LEU A 427 29.49 22.24 10.85
N ILE A 428 29.20 22.88 11.99
CA ILE A 428 29.62 24.27 12.27
C ILE A 428 31.10 24.31 12.64
N ASN A 429 31.53 23.41 13.54
CA ASN A 429 32.90 23.36 14.03
C ASN A 429 33.89 22.89 12.95
N TRP A 430 33.47 21.99 12.07
CA TRP A 430 34.25 21.40 11.00
C TRP A 430 33.59 21.73 9.66
N THR A 431 34.03 22.83 9.05
CA THR A 431 33.50 23.28 7.78
C THR A 431 34.04 22.39 6.65
N ARG A 432 33.12 21.77 5.90
CA ARG A 432 33.46 21.02 4.70
C ARG A 432 33.93 21.96 3.60
N THR A 433 35.17 21.78 3.15
CA THR A 433 35.82 22.63 2.14
C THR A 433 35.95 21.97 0.77
N ASP A 434 36.01 20.64 0.73
CA ASP A 434 36.04 19.86 -0.51
C ASP A 434 35.37 18.50 -0.31
N ALA A 435 34.89 17.89 -1.39
CA ALA A 435 34.21 16.61 -1.34
C ALA A 435 34.33 15.81 -2.64
N ILE A 436 34.47 14.50 -2.48
CA ILE A 436 34.25 13.51 -3.52
C ILE A 436 32.96 12.77 -3.16
N ALA A 437 31.89 13.08 -3.89
CA ALA A 437 30.61 12.39 -3.75
C ALA A 437 30.76 10.90 -4.06
N PHE A 438 29.89 10.07 -3.48
CA PHE A 438 29.90 8.63 -3.76
C PHE A 438 29.65 8.34 -5.25
N ASP A 439 30.55 7.58 -5.88
CA ASP A 439 30.40 7.05 -7.23
C ASP A 439 30.61 5.53 -7.19
N ALA A 440 29.71 4.76 -7.79
CA ALA A 440 29.80 3.30 -7.88
C ALA A 440 31.10 2.81 -8.55
N LYS A 441 31.73 3.62 -9.41
CA LYS A 441 33.05 3.31 -9.99
C LYS A 441 34.17 3.38 -8.96
N HIS A 442 34.13 4.39 -8.10
CA HIS A 442 35.15 4.64 -7.08
C HIS A 442 34.87 3.85 -5.80
N ARG A 443 33.60 3.54 -5.50
CA ARG A 443 33.12 2.79 -4.32
C ARG A 443 33.45 3.42 -2.97
N PHE A 444 33.70 4.73 -2.93
CA PHE A 444 33.89 5.51 -1.70
C PHE A 444 33.36 6.94 -1.86
N MET A 445 33.15 7.60 -0.72
CA MET A 445 32.93 9.04 -0.56
C MET A 445 34.05 9.60 0.32
N ALA A 446 34.52 10.81 0.02
CA ALA A 446 35.52 11.50 0.82
C ALA A 446 35.13 12.96 1.06
N THR A 447 35.46 13.50 2.22
CA THR A 447 35.25 14.91 2.56
C THR A 447 36.48 15.48 3.24
N LEU A 448 36.84 16.72 2.89
CA LEU A 448 37.90 17.48 3.53
C LEU A 448 37.27 18.55 4.43
N ASN A 449 37.53 18.47 5.73
CA ASN A 449 36.91 19.32 6.74
C ASN A 449 37.98 20.12 7.49
N HIS A 450 37.70 21.40 7.78
CA HIS A 450 38.59 22.29 8.52
C HIS A 450 37.90 22.83 9.77
N ASP A 451 38.64 22.93 10.88
CA ASP A 451 38.16 23.63 12.07
C ASP A 451 38.52 25.13 12.07
N HIS A 452 38.08 25.84 13.11
CA HIS A 452 38.41 27.26 13.30
C HIS A 452 39.87 27.52 13.69
N GLU A 453 40.65 26.47 13.98
CA GLU A 453 42.08 26.53 14.33
C GLU A 453 42.98 26.16 13.13
N ASP A 454 42.42 26.10 11.92
CA ASP A 454 43.06 25.69 10.66
C ASP A 454 43.59 24.24 10.67
N HIS A 455 43.12 23.38 11.58
CA HIS A 455 43.33 21.95 11.46
C HIS A 455 42.46 21.41 10.32
N ALA A 456 43.04 20.52 9.51
CA ALA A 456 42.35 19.86 8.42
C ALA A 456 42.38 18.35 8.63
N PHE A 457 41.29 17.68 8.31
CA PHE A 457 41.31 16.22 8.18
C PHE A 457 40.39 15.74 7.07
N VAL A 458 40.73 14.59 6.52
CA VAL A 458 39.95 13.91 5.50
C VAL A 458 39.19 12.76 6.12
N SER A 459 37.87 12.70 5.91
CA SER A 459 37.03 11.55 6.25
C SER A 459 36.65 10.80 4.98
N VAL A 460 36.88 9.48 4.96
CA VAL A 460 36.52 8.61 3.84
C VAL A 460 35.64 7.47 4.34
N LYS A 461 34.56 7.17 3.62
CA LYS A 461 33.72 5.98 3.84
C LYS A 461 33.47 5.25 2.53
N GLY A 462 33.39 3.93 2.56
CA GLY A 462 33.17 3.17 1.33
C GLY A 462 33.20 1.66 1.50
N ALA A 463 33.31 0.96 0.37
CA ALA A 463 33.49 -0.48 0.34
C ALA A 463 34.77 -0.86 1.10
N PRO A 464 34.74 -1.86 2.01
CA PRO A 464 35.90 -2.23 2.82
C PRO A 464 37.19 -2.39 2.02
N GLU A 465 37.12 -3.02 0.85
CA GLU A 465 38.34 -3.40 0.11
C GLU A 465 38.99 -2.17 -0.52
N GLN A 466 38.16 -1.19 -0.87
CA GLN A 466 38.61 0.08 -1.39
C GLN A 466 39.28 0.90 -0.29
N ILE A 467 38.66 0.98 0.89
CA ILE A 467 39.21 1.75 2.01
C ILE A 467 40.50 1.12 2.53
N LEU A 468 40.53 -0.20 2.70
CA LEU A 468 41.73 -0.93 3.15
C LEU A 468 42.91 -0.75 2.19
N SER A 469 42.67 -0.65 0.88
CA SER A 469 43.73 -0.40 -0.11
C SER A 469 44.38 1.00 0.02
N MET A 470 43.72 1.93 0.71
CA MET A 470 44.18 3.31 0.90
C MET A 470 44.82 3.54 2.29
N CYS A 471 44.83 2.53 3.17
CA CYS A 471 45.25 2.66 4.57
C CYS A 471 46.50 1.82 4.86
N SER A 472 47.44 2.38 5.63
CA SER A 472 48.63 1.66 6.13
C SER A 472 48.55 1.34 7.63
N GLU A 473 47.75 2.08 8.38
CA GLU A 473 47.63 1.99 9.84
C GLU A 473 46.15 1.93 10.26
N GLN A 474 45.90 1.45 11.48
CA GLN A 474 44.59 1.41 12.13
C GLN A 474 44.66 2.02 13.53
N ARG A 475 43.53 2.53 14.03
CA ARG A 475 43.41 3.05 15.40
C ARG A 475 43.41 1.92 16.43
N THR A 476 44.13 2.11 17.53
CA THR A 476 44.08 1.25 18.71
C THR A 476 43.06 1.77 19.72
N PRO A 477 42.67 0.98 20.75
CA PRO A 477 41.79 1.45 21.82
C PRO A 477 42.37 2.63 22.62
N THR A 478 43.69 2.81 22.62
CA THR A 478 44.39 3.93 23.28
C THR A 478 44.47 5.19 22.41
N ASN A 479 43.84 5.19 21.23
CA ASN A 479 43.86 6.27 20.24
C ASN A 479 45.21 6.46 19.51
N ASP A 480 46.14 5.53 19.71
CA ASP A 480 47.37 5.43 18.93
C ASP A 480 47.11 4.74 17.59
N THR A 481 48.13 4.66 16.73
CA THR A 481 48.06 3.91 15.48
C THR A 481 48.97 2.68 15.51
N GLU A 482 48.53 1.60 14.86
CA GLU A 482 49.32 0.38 14.64
C GLU A 482 49.20 -0.07 13.19
N PRO A 483 50.14 -0.89 12.66
CA PRO A 483 50.03 -1.43 11.30
C PRO A 483 48.71 -2.18 11.08
N LEU A 484 48.04 -1.87 9.98
CA LEU A 484 46.79 -2.51 9.57
C LEU A 484 47.04 -3.96 9.12
N SER A 485 46.19 -4.89 9.57
CA SER A 485 46.12 -6.24 8.99
C SER A 485 44.95 -6.35 8.01
N THR A 486 45.24 -6.27 6.71
CA THR A 486 44.21 -6.33 5.66
C THR A 486 43.41 -7.63 5.72
N ASP A 487 44.08 -8.78 5.86
CA ASP A 487 43.42 -10.10 5.91
C ASP A 487 42.44 -10.23 7.07
N TYR A 488 42.78 -9.66 8.24
CA TYR A 488 41.88 -9.63 9.39
C TYR A 488 40.58 -8.87 9.07
N TRP A 489 40.68 -7.69 8.47
CA TRP A 489 39.51 -6.86 8.17
C TRP A 489 38.65 -7.41 7.03
N LEU A 490 39.27 -8.02 6.02
CA LEU A 490 38.54 -8.73 4.96
C LEU A 490 37.73 -9.89 5.53
N ALA A 491 38.34 -10.72 6.39
CA ALA A 491 37.64 -11.82 7.03
C ALA A 491 36.50 -11.34 7.96
N ARG A 492 36.69 -10.21 8.65
CA ARG A 492 35.62 -9.58 9.45
C ARG A 492 34.49 -9.05 8.58
N ALA A 493 34.79 -8.36 7.48
CA ALA A 493 33.79 -7.87 6.55
C ALA A 493 32.95 -9.01 5.96
N GLU A 494 33.58 -10.12 5.56
CA GLU A 494 32.88 -11.30 5.05
C GLU A 494 31.98 -11.95 6.12
N SER A 495 32.46 -12.05 7.36
CA SER A 495 31.67 -12.59 8.48
C SER A 495 30.42 -11.75 8.78
N ILE A 496 30.50 -10.42 8.66
CA ILE A 496 29.37 -9.51 8.84
C ILE A 496 28.41 -9.62 7.64
N ALA A 497 28.95 -9.68 6.41
CA ALA A 497 28.16 -9.83 5.20
C ALA A 497 27.37 -11.16 5.17
N ALA A 498 27.94 -12.25 5.69
CA ALA A 498 27.27 -13.55 5.81
C ALA A 498 26.04 -13.52 6.74
N GLN A 499 25.93 -12.52 7.62
CA GLN A 499 24.73 -12.28 8.45
C GLN A 499 23.65 -11.46 7.72
N GLY A 500 23.85 -11.14 6.43
CA GLY A 500 22.94 -10.33 5.63
C GLY A 500 23.06 -8.83 5.88
N GLN A 501 24.14 -8.38 6.54
CA GLN A 501 24.41 -6.96 6.79
C GLN A 501 25.24 -6.35 5.66
N ARG A 502 25.01 -5.08 5.35
CA ARG A 502 25.88 -4.30 4.45
C ARG A 502 27.03 -3.72 5.27
N VAL A 503 28.25 -3.81 4.74
CA VAL A 503 29.47 -3.38 5.44
C VAL A 503 30.04 -2.12 4.77
N LEU A 504 30.35 -1.12 5.58
CA LEU A 504 31.10 0.07 5.19
C LEU A 504 32.33 0.19 6.07
N ALA A 505 33.47 0.55 5.47
CA ALA A 505 34.67 0.91 6.20
C ALA A 505 34.82 2.43 6.24
N PHE A 506 35.44 2.91 7.32
CA PHE A 506 35.75 4.32 7.55
C PHE A 506 37.25 4.47 7.74
N ALA A 507 37.81 5.55 7.19
CA ALA A 507 39.19 5.95 7.40
C ALA A 507 39.26 7.47 7.56
N VAL A 508 40.28 7.93 8.27
CA VAL A 508 40.58 9.36 8.46
C VAL A 508 42.06 9.63 8.22
N LYS A 509 42.40 10.85 7.81
CA LYS A 509 43.79 11.30 7.67
C LYS A 509 43.96 12.74 8.13
#